data_AF-A0A7Y4QLY8-F1
#
_entry.id   AF-A0A7Y4QLY8-F1
#
_cell.length_a   1.000
_cell.length_b   1.000
_cell.length_c   1.000
_cell.angle_alpha   90.00
_cell.angle_beta   90.00
_cell.angle_gamma   90.00
#
_symmetry.space_group_name_H-M   'P 1'
#
loop_
_entity.id
_entity.type
_entity.pdbx_description
1 polymer ?
#
loop_
_entity_poly.entity_id
_entity_poly.type
_entity_poly.pdbx_seq_one_letter_code
_entity_poly.pdbx_strand_id
1 'polypeptide(L)'
;MVKFKTCVSAFSLALILSLPLCSRAADLSNYHVGDKAAEDIVTPVGLVVVDPVATEALKERESSRMPVVFRYVETPPAMAEEEILSSFANARSNFLILAEQTFGQPKLEEEAIDTEEFDKLIAGFRKKFKAFPLTREIARQWARGEGGLVVQTSIIVRVREAISQPMRYDSLTNAPKFGAYARIVKISSNTEPFTLEDVQDRGRTVLKTNLLNLTRARQSLLSKFSPNQQEYGKYAGQFLRPNCFVDSELTLQGRERHVEPLLAADTYQAGQTIITQGQIIDRKMMAAIAQLQEKTAAGRLQQQVEQQQQLTESQKRQVAQQQEEILRNQRELASKQQQVELMRQQNRWIVTGLGAVVAALALGIWRVARSRRQSSTLLPATLSANMAFSVESGETNPWEQRAIEAEAKAERAQEAIRQGVLEQLREKVVTGLASQRSDLLDAQQTAAAEMAELEKRLNELHAPLQERLHTYERRIADLEKQLAAKDQENIELIKAKIDLMRKQLEAEKAKDSLRFN
;
A
#
# COMPACT_ATOMS: atom_id res chain seq x y z
N MET A 1 60.66 -84.23 10.93
CA MET A 1 61.13 -82.84 10.77
C MET A 1 59.92 -81.92 10.73
N VAL A 2 59.80 -80.79 11.42
CA VAL A 2 60.43 -80.26 12.66
C VAL A 2 59.32 -79.51 13.43
N LYS A 3 59.35 -79.51 14.77
CA LYS A 3 58.39 -78.75 15.61
C LYS A 3 58.94 -77.36 15.96
N PHE A 4 58.12 -76.31 15.85
CA PHE A 4 58.24 -75.07 16.62
C PHE A 4 56.85 -74.73 17.19
N LYS A 5 56.61 -74.88 18.50
CA LYS A 5 57.06 -74.07 19.65
C LYS A 5 56.38 -72.70 19.72
N THR A 6 55.42 -72.63 20.63
CA THR A 6 54.94 -71.43 21.33
C THR A 6 56.08 -70.56 21.85
N CYS A 7 55.89 -69.24 21.82
CA CYS A 7 56.59 -68.32 22.72
C CYS A 7 55.58 -67.32 23.30
N VAL A 8 55.56 -67.18 24.62
CA VAL A 8 54.75 -66.18 25.32
C VAL A 8 55.60 -64.92 25.47
N SER A 9 55.04 -63.75 25.16
CA SER A 9 55.62 -62.46 25.54
C SER A 9 54.53 -61.59 26.14
N ALA A 10 54.73 -61.15 27.38
CA ALA A 10 53.83 -60.24 28.06
C ALA A 10 54.30 -58.79 27.83
N PHE A 11 53.41 -57.92 27.35
CA PHE A 11 53.69 -56.51 27.19
C PHE A 11 52.55 -55.67 27.81
N SER A 12 52.64 -55.46 29.12
CA SER A 12 51.81 -54.49 29.83
C SER A 12 52.48 -53.12 29.75
N LEU A 13 52.00 -52.23 28.88
CA LEU A 13 52.47 -50.82 28.86
C LEU A 13 51.39 -49.85 28.37
N ALA A 14 50.77 -49.18 29.34
CA ALA A 14 50.12 -47.87 29.25
C ALA A 14 49.46 -47.47 27.92
N LEU A 15 48.30 -48.06 27.59
CA LEU A 15 47.35 -47.41 26.68
C LEU A 15 46.70 -46.21 27.42
N ILE A 16 47.42 -45.10 27.50
CA ILE A 16 46.88 -43.84 28.01
C ILE A 16 45.72 -43.44 27.10
N LEU A 17 44.53 -43.27 27.68
CA LEU A 17 43.39 -42.70 26.98
C LEU A 17 43.65 -41.21 26.74
N SER A 18 44.37 -40.91 25.66
CA SER A 18 44.24 -39.63 24.96
C SER A 18 42.88 -39.59 24.25
N LEU A 19 41.81 -39.65 25.05
CA LEU A 19 40.52 -39.13 24.64
C LEU A 19 40.79 -37.69 24.19
N PRO A 20 40.54 -37.32 22.91
CA PRO A 20 40.55 -35.91 22.58
C PRO A 20 39.52 -35.25 23.49
N LEU A 21 39.94 -34.18 24.19
CA LEU A 21 38.99 -33.31 24.86
C LEU A 21 38.04 -32.82 23.79
N CYS A 22 36.86 -33.43 23.73
CA CYS A 22 35.80 -33.03 22.83
C CYS A 22 35.31 -31.70 23.35
N SER A 23 35.98 -30.63 22.91
CA SER A 23 35.51 -29.26 23.00
C SER A 23 34.03 -29.29 22.69
N ARG A 24 33.20 -28.87 23.65
CA ARG A 24 31.77 -28.76 23.41
C ARG A 24 31.60 -27.80 22.24
N ALA A 25 31.20 -28.34 21.09
CA ALA A 25 30.89 -27.54 19.92
C ALA A 25 30.02 -26.37 20.37
N ALA A 26 30.45 -25.16 20.06
CA ALA A 26 29.80 -23.95 20.53
C ALA A 26 28.36 -23.98 20.02
N ASP A 27 27.38 -23.87 20.93
CA ASP A 27 25.99 -23.92 20.50
C ASP A 27 25.75 -22.77 19.52
N LEU A 28 25.32 -23.13 18.31
CA LEU A 28 25.32 -22.26 17.14
C LEU A 28 24.47 -20.99 17.35
N SER A 29 23.58 -21.03 18.35
CA SER A 29 22.75 -19.94 18.84
C SER A 29 23.53 -18.71 19.34
N ASN A 30 24.79 -18.87 19.75
CA ASN A 30 25.57 -17.82 20.42
C ASN A 30 26.35 -16.91 19.47
N TYR A 31 26.43 -17.23 18.18
CA TYR A 31 27.19 -16.44 17.21
C TYR A 31 26.42 -15.19 16.75
N HIS A 32 27.12 -14.06 16.68
CA HIS A 32 26.61 -12.77 16.22
C HIS A 32 27.42 -12.24 15.04
N VAL A 33 26.86 -11.30 14.28
CA VAL A 33 27.56 -10.63 13.17
C VAL A 33 28.71 -9.79 13.72
N GLY A 34 29.94 -10.12 13.32
CA GLY A 34 31.17 -9.51 13.84
C GLY A 34 31.97 -10.39 14.81
N ASP A 35 31.40 -11.48 15.32
CA ASP A 35 32.15 -12.47 16.11
C ASP A 35 33.19 -13.20 15.25
N LYS A 36 34.19 -13.81 15.90
CA LYS A 36 35.10 -14.76 15.24
C LYS A 36 34.65 -16.19 15.49
N ALA A 37 34.55 -16.99 14.44
CA ALA A 37 34.21 -18.40 14.54
C ALA A 37 35.24 -19.17 15.41
N ALA A 38 34.77 -19.90 16.42
CA ALA A 38 35.64 -20.63 17.33
C ALA A 38 36.15 -21.97 16.74
N GLU A 39 35.47 -22.49 15.72
CA GLU A 39 35.71 -23.76 15.04
C GLU A 39 35.18 -23.73 13.59
N ASP A 40 35.56 -24.70 12.76
CA ASP A 40 35.05 -24.83 11.38
C ASP A 40 33.58 -25.28 11.39
N ILE A 41 32.68 -24.47 10.82
CA ILE A 41 31.25 -24.78 10.75
C ILE A 41 30.94 -25.43 9.41
N VAL A 42 30.79 -26.75 9.41
CA VAL A 42 30.48 -27.59 8.22
C VAL A 42 28.99 -27.95 8.20
N THR A 43 28.32 -27.82 7.05
CA THR A 43 26.92 -28.27 6.95
C THR A 43 26.82 -29.80 6.78
N PRO A 44 26.00 -30.51 7.59
CA PRO A 44 25.75 -31.94 7.41
C PRO A 44 24.75 -32.24 6.28
N VAL A 45 24.06 -31.23 5.75
CA VAL A 45 23.01 -31.36 4.72
C VAL A 45 23.18 -30.31 3.62
N GLY A 46 22.57 -30.52 2.46
CA GLY A 46 22.47 -29.47 1.44
C GLY A 46 21.64 -28.29 1.97
N LEU A 47 22.17 -27.07 1.87
CA LEU A 47 21.48 -25.84 2.24
C LEU A 47 21.37 -24.91 1.03
N VAL A 48 20.24 -24.23 0.94
CA VAL A 48 20.05 -23.06 0.06
C VAL A 48 19.83 -21.88 0.99
N VAL A 49 20.75 -20.91 0.97
CA VAL A 49 20.78 -19.77 1.88
C VAL A 49 20.55 -18.50 1.08
N VAL A 50 19.52 -17.73 1.44
CA VAL A 50 19.30 -16.42 0.82
C VAL A 50 20.31 -15.42 1.39
N ASP A 51 21.14 -14.83 0.53
CA ASP A 51 22.00 -13.72 0.89
C ASP A 51 21.18 -12.41 0.80
N PRO A 52 20.90 -11.73 1.93
CA PRO A 52 20.05 -10.55 1.92
C PRO A 52 20.70 -9.37 1.18
N VAL A 53 22.03 -9.24 1.24
CA VAL A 53 22.75 -8.10 0.63
C VAL A 53 22.86 -8.29 -0.88
N ALA A 54 23.17 -9.52 -1.33
CA ALA A 54 23.12 -9.85 -2.75
C ALA A 54 21.69 -9.79 -3.31
N THR A 55 20.69 -10.14 -2.49
CA THR A 55 19.27 -10.01 -2.85
C THR A 55 18.86 -8.55 -3.01
N GLU A 56 19.16 -7.67 -2.05
CA GLU A 56 18.90 -6.22 -2.15
C GLU A 56 19.57 -5.61 -3.39
N ALA A 57 20.84 -5.93 -3.64
CA ALA A 57 21.56 -5.47 -4.82
C ALA A 57 20.95 -5.99 -6.15
N LEU A 58 20.46 -7.23 -6.18
CA LEU A 58 19.72 -7.79 -7.32
C LEU A 58 18.37 -7.08 -7.51
N LYS A 59 17.63 -6.82 -6.43
CA LYS A 59 16.35 -6.09 -6.45
C LYS A 59 16.52 -4.65 -6.92
N GLU A 60 17.56 -3.92 -6.52
CA GLU A 60 17.84 -2.59 -7.09
C GLU A 60 18.19 -2.68 -8.58
N ARG A 61 19.03 -3.66 -8.97
CA ARG A 61 19.45 -3.85 -10.36
C ARG A 61 18.27 -4.12 -11.28
N GLU A 62 17.39 -5.05 -10.94
CA GLU A 62 16.23 -5.40 -11.79
C GLU A 62 15.12 -4.35 -11.72
N SER A 63 14.84 -3.74 -10.56
CA SER A 63 13.89 -2.61 -10.50
C SER A 63 14.37 -1.41 -11.34
N SER A 64 15.68 -1.17 -11.45
CA SER A 64 16.23 -0.13 -12.34
C SER A 64 16.05 -0.43 -13.84
N ARG A 65 15.92 -1.71 -14.22
CA ARG A 65 15.66 -2.16 -15.59
C ARG A 65 14.20 -2.02 -15.99
N MET A 66 13.27 -2.05 -15.02
CA MET A 66 11.85 -1.91 -15.31
C MET A 66 11.49 -0.53 -15.87
N PRO A 67 10.63 -0.48 -16.90
CA PRO A 67 10.19 0.77 -17.50
C PRO A 67 9.43 1.64 -16.50
N VAL A 68 9.70 2.94 -16.53
CA VAL A 68 8.90 3.92 -15.76
C VAL A 68 7.51 4.05 -16.40
N VAL A 69 6.47 4.07 -15.57
CA VAL A 69 5.07 4.19 -15.98
C VAL A 69 4.72 5.65 -16.27
N PHE A 70 3.99 5.88 -17.36
CA PHE A 70 3.52 7.19 -17.79
C PHE A 70 2.02 7.21 -17.98
N ARG A 71 1.39 8.21 -17.35
CA ARG A 71 0.07 8.73 -17.70
C ARG A 71 0.22 9.51 -19.01
N TYR A 72 -0.27 8.98 -20.13
CA TYR A 72 -0.50 9.79 -21.34
C TYR A 72 -1.96 10.20 -21.33
N VAL A 73 -2.20 11.44 -20.92
CA VAL A 73 -3.51 12.08 -21.02
C VAL A 73 -3.69 12.47 -22.48
N GLU A 74 -4.81 12.11 -23.10
CA GLU A 74 -5.18 12.66 -24.40
C GLU A 74 -5.69 14.09 -24.25
N THR A 75 -4.78 15.01 -23.87
CA THR A 75 -5.02 16.44 -23.76
C THR A 75 -5.68 16.92 -25.06
N PRO A 76 -6.92 17.46 -25.01
CA PRO A 76 -7.63 17.83 -26.22
C PRO A 76 -6.82 18.85 -27.02
N PRO A 77 -6.46 18.59 -28.30
CA PRO A 77 -5.78 19.58 -29.13
C PRO A 77 -6.56 20.89 -29.20
N ALA A 78 -7.90 20.80 -29.10
CA ALA A 78 -8.84 21.90 -28.93
C ALA A 78 -8.41 22.95 -27.88
N MET A 79 -7.81 22.56 -26.75
CA MET A 79 -7.35 23.53 -25.73
C MET A 79 -6.19 24.40 -26.23
N ALA A 80 -5.17 23.77 -26.83
CA ALA A 80 -4.05 24.51 -27.41
C ALA A 80 -4.48 25.32 -28.65
N GLU A 81 -5.47 24.82 -29.39
CA GLU A 81 -6.09 25.52 -30.51
C GLU A 81 -6.87 26.74 -30.03
N GLU A 82 -7.64 26.65 -28.95
CA GLU A 82 -8.36 27.77 -28.34
C GLU A 82 -7.39 28.84 -27.77
N GLU A 83 -6.30 28.42 -27.12
CA GLU A 83 -5.21 29.33 -26.72
C GLU A 83 -4.58 30.06 -27.94
N ILE A 84 -4.37 29.36 -29.07
CA ILE A 84 -3.85 29.96 -30.30
C ILE A 84 -4.87 30.91 -30.93
N LEU A 85 -6.14 30.49 -31.07
CA LEU A 85 -7.22 31.28 -31.67
C LEU A 85 -7.43 32.58 -30.90
N SER A 86 -7.54 32.50 -29.57
CA SER A 86 -7.70 33.66 -28.69
C SER A 86 -6.46 34.58 -28.70
N SER A 87 -5.24 34.02 -28.65
CA SER A 87 -4.00 34.79 -28.77
C SER A 87 -3.90 35.55 -30.11
N PHE A 88 -4.28 34.90 -31.21
CA PHE A 88 -4.27 35.48 -32.55
C PHE A 88 -5.36 36.57 -32.70
N ALA A 89 -6.55 36.36 -32.14
CA ALA A 89 -7.63 37.36 -32.10
C ALA A 89 -7.24 38.59 -31.27
N ASN A 90 -6.62 38.38 -30.10
CA ASN A 90 -6.09 39.44 -29.24
C ASN A 90 -4.98 40.23 -29.95
N ALA A 91 -4.05 39.55 -30.64
CA ALA A 91 -3.01 40.21 -31.43
C ALA A 91 -3.60 41.05 -32.57
N ARG A 92 -4.61 40.52 -33.30
CA ARG A 92 -5.33 41.24 -34.35
C ARG A 92 -6.06 42.47 -33.84
N SER A 93 -6.79 42.35 -32.73
CA SER A 93 -7.49 43.48 -32.09
C SER A 93 -6.50 44.58 -31.69
N ASN A 94 -5.41 44.23 -31.00
CA ASN A 94 -4.35 45.17 -30.64
C ASN A 94 -3.66 45.83 -31.85
N PHE A 95 -3.56 45.13 -32.99
CA PHE A 95 -3.02 45.70 -34.23
C PHE A 95 -3.98 46.72 -34.85
N LEU A 96 -5.27 46.39 -34.95
CA LEU A 96 -6.30 47.28 -35.50
C LEU A 96 -6.45 48.56 -34.68
N ILE A 97 -6.36 48.48 -33.35
CA ILE A 97 -6.35 49.65 -32.45
C ILE A 97 -5.14 50.56 -32.72
N LEU A 98 -3.95 50.00 -32.96
CA LEU A 98 -2.77 50.81 -33.32
C LEU A 98 -2.86 51.38 -34.74
N ALA A 99 -3.48 50.65 -35.69
CA ALA A 99 -3.72 51.14 -37.05
C ALA A 99 -4.68 52.34 -37.04
N GLU A 100 -5.80 52.23 -36.34
CA GLU A 100 -6.77 53.31 -36.14
C GLU A 100 -6.14 54.53 -35.45
N GLN A 101 -5.28 54.32 -34.44
CA GLN A 101 -4.53 55.40 -33.78
C GLN A 101 -3.47 56.07 -34.67
N THR A 102 -3.03 55.43 -35.76
CA THR A 102 -1.98 55.94 -36.66
C THR A 102 -2.56 56.59 -37.93
N PHE A 103 -3.59 55.97 -38.51
CA PHE A 103 -4.17 56.35 -39.81
C PHE A 103 -5.61 56.90 -39.70
N GLY A 104 -6.19 56.94 -38.49
CA GLY A 104 -7.55 57.40 -38.25
C GLY A 104 -8.65 56.42 -38.65
N GLN A 105 -8.31 55.25 -39.20
CA GLN A 105 -9.26 54.20 -39.60
C GLN A 105 -8.68 52.79 -39.32
N PRO A 106 -9.51 51.80 -38.93
CA PRO A 106 -9.06 50.44 -38.65
C PRO A 106 -8.88 49.57 -39.90
N LYS A 107 -9.41 49.99 -41.05
CA LYS A 107 -9.13 49.40 -42.38
C LYS A 107 -8.30 50.39 -43.19
N LEU A 108 -7.34 49.88 -43.97
CA LEU A 108 -6.45 50.68 -44.79
C LEU A 108 -6.56 50.28 -46.26
N GLU A 109 -6.56 51.28 -47.14
CA GLU A 109 -6.47 51.10 -48.60
C GLU A 109 -5.09 50.55 -49.02
N GLU A 110 -5.03 49.96 -50.22
CA GLU A 110 -3.81 49.31 -50.72
C GLU A 110 -2.62 50.28 -50.84
N GLU A 111 -2.88 51.56 -51.18
CA GLU A 111 -1.88 52.63 -51.21
C GLU A 111 -1.27 52.91 -49.82
N ALA A 112 -2.10 52.95 -48.77
CA ALA A 112 -1.65 53.23 -47.40
C ALA A 112 -0.80 52.09 -46.81
N ILE A 113 -1.08 50.85 -47.22
CA ILE A 113 -0.38 49.64 -46.78
C ILE A 113 1.07 49.59 -47.26
N ASP A 114 1.43 50.27 -48.35
CA ASP A 114 2.80 50.28 -48.88
C ASP A 114 3.59 51.56 -48.55
N THR A 115 3.09 52.36 -47.60
CA THR A 115 3.82 53.50 -47.00
C THR A 115 4.88 53.07 -45.98
N GLU A 116 5.89 53.93 -45.78
CA GLU A 116 6.88 53.78 -44.69
C GLU A 116 6.22 53.88 -43.30
N GLU A 117 5.08 54.54 -43.18
CA GLU A 117 4.29 54.64 -41.94
C GLU A 117 3.69 53.29 -41.54
N PHE A 118 3.33 52.45 -42.51
CA PHE A 118 2.85 51.10 -42.24
C PHE A 118 3.98 50.17 -41.72
N ASP A 119 5.21 50.31 -42.24
CA ASP A 119 6.38 49.62 -41.68
C ASP A 119 6.72 50.13 -40.27
N LYS A 120 6.57 51.44 -40.00
CA LYS A 120 6.70 52.03 -38.65
C LYS A 120 5.64 51.47 -37.69
N LEU A 121 4.39 51.31 -38.12
CA LEU A 121 3.31 50.65 -37.37
C LEU A 121 3.68 49.20 -37.02
N ILE A 122 4.15 48.40 -37.99
CA ILE A 122 4.58 47.01 -37.77
C ILE A 122 5.75 46.94 -36.78
N ALA A 123 6.75 47.83 -36.91
CA ALA A 123 7.88 47.91 -36.00
C ALA A 123 7.44 48.30 -34.57
N GLY A 124 6.51 49.25 -34.44
CA GLY A 124 5.89 49.66 -33.18
C GLY A 124 5.12 48.52 -32.50
N PHE A 125 4.29 47.80 -33.27
CA PHE A 125 3.58 46.61 -32.78
C PHE A 125 4.56 45.54 -32.29
N ARG A 126 5.57 45.18 -33.09
CA ARG A 126 6.61 44.19 -32.70
C ARG A 126 7.36 44.59 -31.43
N LYS A 127 7.65 45.88 -31.24
CA LYS A 127 8.31 46.42 -30.05
C LYS A 127 7.43 46.29 -28.79
N LYS A 128 6.12 46.51 -28.92
CA LYS A 128 5.13 46.45 -27.83
C LYS A 128 4.70 45.01 -27.50
N PHE A 129 4.45 44.18 -28.52
CA PHE A 129 3.86 42.84 -28.41
C PHE A 129 4.85 41.74 -28.82
N LYS A 130 6.01 41.68 -28.16
CA LYS A 130 7.11 40.74 -28.44
C LYS A 130 6.72 39.25 -28.46
N ALA A 131 5.57 38.88 -27.89
CA ALA A 131 5.06 37.51 -27.90
C ALA A 131 4.52 37.09 -29.28
N PHE A 132 4.01 38.01 -30.10
CA PHE A 132 3.35 37.69 -31.37
C PHE A 132 4.23 38.01 -32.60
N PRO A 133 4.49 37.02 -33.49
CA PRO A 133 5.36 37.18 -34.65
C PRO A 133 4.62 37.82 -35.85
N LEU A 134 4.28 39.11 -35.74
CA LEU A 134 3.65 39.85 -36.84
C LEU A 134 4.62 39.98 -38.03
N THR A 135 4.20 39.59 -39.22
CA THR A 135 4.89 39.86 -40.49
C THR A 135 4.10 40.85 -41.35
N ARG A 136 4.72 41.38 -42.42
CA ARG A 136 4.07 42.36 -43.32
C ARG A 136 2.87 41.76 -44.04
N GLU A 137 2.89 40.45 -44.32
CA GLU A 137 1.80 39.73 -44.97
C GLU A 137 0.57 39.64 -44.04
N ILE A 138 0.76 39.22 -42.78
CA ILE A 138 -0.35 39.21 -41.80
C ILE A 138 -0.85 40.62 -41.52
N ALA A 139 0.05 41.60 -41.36
CA ALA A 139 -0.33 42.99 -41.14
C ALA A 139 -1.18 43.53 -42.31
N ARG A 140 -0.75 43.29 -43.55
CA ARG A 140 -1.48 43.66 -44.79
C ARG A 140 -2.86 43.00 -44.84
N GLN A 141 -2.96 41.71 -44.52
CA GLN A 141 -4.24 41.00 -44.46
C GLN A 141 -5.17 41.60 -43.39
N TRP A 142 -4.67 41.81 -42.18
CA TRP A 142 -5.45 42.42 -41.09
C TRP A 142 -5.90 43.85 -41.42
N ALA A 143 -5.04 44.66 -42.05
CA ALA A 143 -5.36 46.02 -42.50
C ALA A 143 -6.45 46.05 -43.60
N ARG A 144 -6.52 45.04 -44.47
CA ARG A 144 -7.63 44.84 -45.43
C ARG A 144 -8.93 44.35 -44.76
N GLY A 145 -8.90 44.07 -43.46
CA GLY A 145 -10.00 43.47 -42.70
C GLY A 145 -10.08 41.94 -42.81
N GLU A 146 -9.11 41.28 -43.45
CA GLU A 146 -9.04 39.81 -43.51
C GLU A 146 -8.62 39.21 -42.15
N GLY A 147 -8.90 37.92 -41.95
CA GLY A 147 -8.61 37.21 -40.70
C GLY A 147 -7.14 36.78 -40.52
N GLY A 148 -6.39 36.56 -41.60
CA GLY A 148 -5.07 35.90 -41.55
C GLY A 148 -5.14 34.36 -41.43
N LEU A 149 -6.28 33.76 -41.76
CA LEU A 149 -6.64 32.36 -41.50
C LEU A 149 -5.60 31.35 -41.99
N VAL A 150 -4.99 31.56 -43.17
CA VAL A 150 -4.03 30.61 -43.77
C VAL A 150 -2.83 30.34 -42.84
N VAL A 151 -2.29 31.38 -42.20
CA VAL A 151 -1.16 31.22 -41.26
C VAL A 151 -1.64 30.63 -39.93
N GLN A 152 -2.82 31.05 -39.46
CA GLN A 152 -3.44 30.53 -38.23
C GLN A 152 -3.68 29.02 -38.31
N THR A 153 -4.31 28.53 -39.38
CA THR A 153 -4.54 27.10 -39.63
C THR A 153 -3.23 26.33 -39.81
N SER A 154 -2.23 26.91 -40.49
CA SER A 154 -0.90 26.30 -40.64
C SER A 154 -0.19 26.08 -39.30
N ILE A 155 -0.27 27.05 -38.38
CA ILE A 155 0.24 26.92 -37.01
C ILE A 155 -0.55 25.85 -36.24
N ILE A 156 -1.88 25.92 -36.26
CA ILE A 156 -2.77 24.97 -35.57
C ILE A 156 -2.49 23.52 -35.98
N VAL A 157 -2.40 23.22 -37.28
CA VAL A 157 -2.15 21.86 -37.77
C VAL A 157 -0.79 21.34 -37.29
N ARG A 158 0.27 22.16 -37.35
CA ARG A 158 1.61 21.79 -36.87
C ARG A 158 1.66 21.58 -35.35
N VAL A 159 0.91 22.37 -34.58
CA VAL A 159 0.78 22.22 -33.12
C VAL A 159 -0.02 20.97 -32.76
N ARG A 160 -1.18 20.72 -33.39
CA ARG A 160 -1.97 19.50 -33.22
C ARG A 160 -1.15 18.25 -33.50
N GLU A 161 -0.38 18.25 -34.59
CA GLU A 161 0.50 17.14 -34.96
C GLU A 161 1.60 16.92 -33.90
N ALA A 162 2.20 17.98 -33.36
CA ALA A 162 3.15 17.87 -32.25
C ALA A 162 2.52 17.39 -30.93
N ILE A 163 1.30 17.83 -30.62
CA ILE A 163 0.53 17.43 -29.41
C ILE A 163 0.08 15.96 -29.47
N SER A 164 -0.04 15.37 -30.65
CA SER A 164 -0.26 13.92 -30.81
C SER A 164 0.91 13.03 -30.39
N GLN A 165 2.09 13.61 -30.12
CA GLN A 165 3.28 12.89 -29.67
C GLN A 165 3.40 12.92 -28.14
N PRO A 166 3.92 11.87 -27.49
CA PRO A 166 4.05 11.82 -26.04
C PRO A 166 5.20 12.74 -25.57
N MET A 167 4.82 13.84 -24.93
CA MET A 167 5.67 14.92 -24.46
C MET A 167 5.63 15.04 -22.93
N ARG A 168 6.79 14.95 -22.30
CA ARG A 168 6.97 15.13 -20.86
C ARG A 168 7.64 16.47 -20.51
N TYR A 169 7.57 16.87 -19.24
CA TYR A 169 8.41 17.92 -18.69
C TYR A 169 9.91 17.63 -18.90
N ASP A 170 10.71 18.69 -19.02
CA ASP A 170 12.15 18.60 -19.24
C ASP A 170 12.87 18.01 -18.02
N SER A 171 12.69 18.64 -16.85
CA SER A 171 13.01 18.08 -15.54
C SER A 171 11.90 17.14 -15.06
N LEU A 172 12.31 16.07 -14.36
CA LEU A 172 11.42 15.12 -13.70
C LEU A 172 11.81 15.02 -12.22
N THR A 173 11.51 16.07 -11.46
CA THR A 173 11.81 16.13 -10.03
C THR A 173 11.15 14.95 -9.31
N ASN A 174 11.91 14.24 -8.46
CA ASN A 174 11.46 13.07 -7.69
C ASN A 174 10.98 11.86 -8.51
N ALA A 175 11.23 11.79 -9.82
CA ALA A 175 10.87 10.62 -10.62
C ALA A 175 11.85 9.43 -10.42
N PRO A 176 11.37 8.17 -10.45
CA PRO A 176 12.23 6.99 -10.33
C PRO A 176 13.32 6.89 -11.42
N LYS A 177 14.46 6.25 -11.09
CA LYS A 177 15.60 6.02 -12.01
C LYS A 177 15.12 5.48 -13.36
N PHE A 178 15.55 6.15 -14.44
CA PHE A 178 14.89 6.07 -15.75
C PHE A 178 15.65 5.21 -16.77
N GLY A 179 15.24 3.95 -16.92
CA GLY A 179 15.83 2.97 -17.84
C GLY A 179 15.69 3.30 -19.34
N ALA A 180 16.06 2.36 -20.21
CA ALA A 180 16.01 2.53 -21.67
C ALA A 180 14.58 2.58 -22.26
N TYR A 181 13.62 2.01 -21.53
CA TYR A 181 12.21 1.92 -21.91
C TYR A 181 11.32 2.66 -20.91
N ALA A 182 10.15 3.07 -21.38
CA ALA A 182 9.04 3.57 -20.56
C ALA A 182 7.75 2.87 -20.99
N ARG A 183 6.76 2.80 -20.11
CA ARG A 183 5.45 2.21 -20.43
C ARG A 183 4.38 3.28 -20.35
N ILE A 184 3.75 3.56 -21.49
CA ILE A 184 2.69 4.56 -21.61
C ILE A 184 1.32 3.89 -21.47
N VAL A 185 0.51 4.36 -20.53
CA VAL A 185 -0.93 4.05 -20.45
C VAL A 185 -1.70 5.24 -20.98
N LYS A 186 -2.64 5.01 -21.91
CA LYS A 186 -3.58 6.04 -22.37
C LYS A 186 -4.71 6.21 -21.34
N ILE A 187 -4.91 7.44 -20.88
CA ILE A 187 -6.01 7.82 -19.98
C ILE A 187 -6.75 9.06 -20.50
N SER A 188 -8.02 9.17 -20.15
CA SER A 188 -8.96 10.20 -20.64
C SER A 188 -8.80 11.51 -19.86
N SER A 189 -8.49 11.41 -18.57
CA SER A 189 -8.21 12.54 -17.67
C SER A 189 -6.99 12.23 -16.81
N ASN A 190 -6.24 13.27 -16.41
CA ASN A 190 -5.15 13.11 -15.43
C ASN A 190 -5.66 12.57 -14.06
N THR A 191 -6.93 12.85 -13.74
CA THR A 191 -7.62 12.40 -12.52
C THR A 191 -8.25 11.00 -12.64
N GLU A 192 -8.13 10.33 -13.79
CA GLU A 192 -8.59 8.94 -13.96
C GLU A 192 -7.75 8.02 -13.03
N PRO A 193 -8.36 7.29 -12.09
CA PRO A 193 -7.67 6.23 -11.37
C PRO A 193 -7.51 5.02 -12.29
N PHE A 194 -6.34 4.41 -12.28
CA PHE A 194 -6.04 3.15 -12.97
C PHE A 194 -5.09 2.33 -12.11
N THR A 195 -5.10 1.00 -12.26
CA THR A 195 -4.33 0.09 -11.39
C THR A 195 -3.08 -0.44 -12.08
N LEU A 196 -2.31 -1.27 -11.37
CA LEU A 196 -1.15 -1.96 -11.94
C LEU A 196 -1.54 -3.02 -13.00
N GLU A 197 -2.81 -3.44 -13.02
CA GLU A 197 -3.41 -4.31 -14.03
C GLU A 197 -3.70 -3.52 -15.32
N ASP A 198 -4.27 -2.31 -15.23
CA ASP A 198 -4.37 -1.40 -16.39
C ASP A 198 -2.99 -1.14 -17.03
N VAL A 199 -1.95 -0.99 -16.21
CA VAL A 199 -0.55 -0.84 -16.67
C VAL A 199 -0.03 -2.10 -17.37
N GLN A 200 -0.60 -3.28 -17.13
CA GLN A 200 -0.25 -4.52 -17.83
C GLN A 200 -1.04 -4.68 -19.12
N ASP A 201 -2.36 -4.44 -19.09
CA ASP A 201 -3.26 -4.71 -20.22
C ASP A 201 -3.29 -3.57 -21.26
N ARG A 202 -3.33 -2.31 -20.82
CA ARG A 202 -3.40 -1.11 -21.69
C ARG A 202 -2.02 -0.49 -21.97
N GLY A 203 -0.99 -0.90 -21.22
CA GLY A 203 0.30 -0.22 -21.17
C GLY A 203 1.26 -0.54 -22.33
N ARG A 204 1.41 0.39 -23.28
CA ARG A 204 2.34 0.25 -24.41
C ARG A 204 3.78 0.61 -23.99
N THR A 205 4.69 -0.36 -24.07
CA THR A 205 6.13 -0.11 -23.92
C THR A 205 6.68 0.69 -25.12
N VAL A 206 7.46 1.72 -24.86
CA VAL A 206 8.17 2.55 -25.86
C VAL A 206 9.64 2.77 -25.45
N LEU A 207 10.48 3.13 -26.42
CA LEU A 207 11.85 3.58 -26.15
C LEU A 207 11.85 4.98 -25.53
N LYS A 208 12.79 5.24 -24.61
CA LYS A 208 13.04 6.55 -23.99
C LYS A 208 13.27 7.68 -25.02
N THR A 209 13.79 7.35 -26.19
CA THR A 209 13.99 8.27 -27.33
C THR A 209 12.69 8.83 -27.90
N ASN A 210 11.59 8.11 -27.73
CA ASN A 210 10.29 8.44 -28.32
C ASN A 210 9.42 9.26 -27.35
N LEU A 211 9.78 9.30 -26.06
CA LEU A 211 9.27 10.27 -25.09
C LEU A 211 10.02 11.59 -25.26
N LEU A 212 9.45 12.51 -26.05
CA LEU A 212 10.02 13.84 -26.21
C LEU A 212 9.93 14.60 -24.89
N ASN A 213 10.98 15.34 -24.54
CA ASN A 213 10.88 16.38 -23.53
C ASN A 213 10.45 17.70 -24.19
N LEU A 214 9.77 18.56 -23.44
CA LEU A 214 9.11 19.76 -23.98
C LEU A 214 10.07 20.68 -24.77
N THR A 215 11.33 20.80 -24.36
CA THR A 215 12.35 21.55 -25.11
C THR A 215 12.68 20.91 -26.46
N ARG A 216 12.83 19.58 -26.54
CA ARG A 216 13.06 18.88 -27.82
C ARG A 216 11.81 18.88 -28.71
N ALA A 217 10.61 18.82 -28.13
CA ALA A 217 9.37 18.97 -28.87
C ALA A 217 9.25 20.36 -29.50
N ARG A 218 9.58 21.42 -28.76
CA ARG A 218 9.67 22.80 -29.27
C ARG A 218 10.69 22.94 -30.41
N GLN A 219 11.87 22.31 -30.29
CA GLN A 219 12.88 22.29 -31.36
C GLN A 219 12.38 21.53 -32.61
N SER A 220 11.75 20.36 -32.42
CA SER A 220 11.18 19.54 -33.50
C SER A 220 9.98 20.21 -34.20
N LEU A 221 9.20 21.02 -33.46
CA LEU A 221 8.16 21.86 -34.02
C LEU A 221 8.79 23.03 -34.81
N LEU A 222 9.79 23.71 -34.26
CA LEU A 222 10.49 24.81 -34.92
C LEU A 222 11.13 24.38 -36.25
N SER A 223 11.71 23.17 -36.34
CA SER A 223 12.29 22.64 -37.58
C SER A 223 11.27 22.27 -38.66
N LYS A 224 9.96 22.33 -38.39
CA LYS A 224 8.89 22.21 -39.39
C LYS A 224 8.51 23.55 -40.05
N PHE A 225 9.06 24.66 -39.57
CA PHE A 225 8.90 25.98 -40.18
C PHE A 225 10.12 26.28 -41.05
N SER A 226 9.91 26.94 -42.20
CA SER A 226 11.02 27.41 -43.04
C SER A 226 11.83 28.51 -42.33
N PRO A 227 13.07 28.84 -42.77
CA PRO A 227 13.89 29.86 -42.14
C PRO A 227 13.15 31.20 -41.93
N ASN A 228 12.39 31.64 -42.94
CA ASN A 228 11.61 32.88 -42.91
C ASN A 228 10.38 32.80 -41.97
N GLN A 229 10.04 31.62 -41.45
CA GLN A 229 8.91 31.35 -40.58
C GLN A 229 9.31 30.96 -39.14
N GLN A 230 10.60 31.02 -38.77
CA GLN A 230 11.07 30.55 -37.46
C GLN A 230 10.39 31.25 -36.27
N GLU A 231 10.02 32.54 -36.39
CA GLU A 231 9.30 33.24 -35.31
C GLU A 231 7.89 32.65 -35.08
N TYR A 232 7.20 32.15 -36.12
CA TYR A 232 5.97 31.38 -35.95
C TYR A 232 6.22 30.05 -35.24
N GLY A 233 7.34 29.38 -35.52
CA GLY A 233 7.72 28.15 -34.81
C GLY A 233 8.00 28.38 -33.32
N LYS A 234 8.65 29.50 -32.97
CA LYS A 234 8.87 29.92 -31.58
C LYS A 234 7.55 30.24 -30.86
N TYR A 235 6.65 30.98 -31.52
CA TYR A 235 5.30 31.29 -31.02
C TYR A 235 4.47 30.02 -30.81
N ALA A 236 4.37 29.16 -31.83
CA ALA A 236 3.70 27.87 -31.78
C ALA A 236 4.22 26.97 -30.64
N GLY A 237 5.52 27.01 -30.38
CA GLY A 237 6.16 26.30 -29.27
C GLY A 237 5.74 26.76 -27.86
N GLN A 238 5.15 27.95 -27.70
CA GLN A 238 4.65 28.43 -26.39
C GLN A 238 3.41 27.65 -25.94
N PHE A 239 2.53 27.29 -26.89
CA PHE A 239 1.28 26.57 -26.68
C PHE A 239 1.45 25.05 -26.50
N LEU A 240 2.66 24.51 -26.72
CA LEU A 240 2.95 23.12 -26.39
C LEU A 240 2.87 22.91 -24.86
N ARG A 241 1.93 22.08 -24.44
CA ARG A 241 1.78 21.56 -23.08
C ARG A 241 2.28 20.10 -23.02
N PRO A 242 2.89 19.62 -21.93
CA PRO A 242 3.16 18.20 -21.76
C PRO A 242 1.85 17.43 -21.57
N ASN A 243 1.80 16.23 -22.15
CA ASN A 243 0.66 15.29 -22.08
C ASN A 243 1.08 13.95 -21.44
N CYS A 244 2.39 13.73 -21.24
CA CYS A 244 2.96 12.57 -20.57
C CYS A 244 3.50 12.93 -19.18
N PHE A 245 2.84 12.41 -18.14
CA PHE A 245 3.19 12.59 -16.73
C PHE A 245 3.73 11.28 -16.16
N VAL A 246 4.75 11.33 -15.29
CA VAL A 246 5.29 10.13 -14.62
C VAL A 246 4.33 9.69 -13.53
N ASP A 247 4.02 8.40 -13.47
CA ASP A 247 3.37 7.81 -12.31
C ASP A 247 4.41 7.16 -11.40
N SER A 248 4.84 7.89 -10.37
CA SER A 248 5.86 7.40 -9.44
C SER A 248 5.36 6.23 -8.59
N GLU A 249 4.09 6.24 -8.17
CA GLU A 249 3.53 5.25 -7.24
C GLU A 249 3.32 3.91 -7.94
N LEU A 250 2.69 3.89 -9.12
CA LEU A 250 2.52 2.66 -9.91
C LEU A 250 3.85 2.17 -10.51
N THR A 251 4.83 3.05 -10.73
CA THR A 251 6.20 2.63 -11.04
C THR A 251 6.86 1.93 -9.86
N LEU A 252 6.64 2.40 -8.62
CA LEU A 252 7.19 1.76 -7.41
C LEU A 252 6.50 0.43 -7.10
N GLN A 253 5.16 0.40 -7.07
CA GLN A 253 4.38 -0.84 -6.87
C GLN A 253 4.68 -1.89 -7.96
N GLY A 254 4.78 -1.46 -9.22
CA GLY A 254 5.16 -2.33 -10.33
C GLY A 254 6.58 -2.88 -10.22
N ARG A 255 7.50 -2.09 -9.64
CA ARG A 255 8.87 -2.54 -9.33
C ARG A 255 8.89 -3.52 -8.17
N GLU A 256 8.23 -3.20 -7.08
CA GLU A 256 8.12 -4.02 -5.88
C GLU A 256 7.56 -5.41 -6.21
N ARG A 257 6.38 -5.50 -6.82
CA ARG A 257 5.74 -6.76 -7.23
C ARG A 257 6.55 -7.61 -8.22
N HIS A 258 7.47 -6.99 -8.99
CA HIS A 258 8.35 -7.73 -9.91
C HIS A 258 9.63 -8.22 -9.23
N VAL A 259 10.19 -7.44 -8.30
CA VAL A 259 11.44 -7.81 -7.61
C VAL A 259 11.21 -8.55 -6.29
N GLU A 260 10.00 -8.55 -5.75
CA GLU A 260 9.57 -9.36 -4.60
C GLU A 260 10.05 -10.83 -4.69
N PRO A 261 9.75 -11.60 -5.76
CA PRO A 261 10.18 -13.01 -5.89
C PRO A 261 11.66 -13.20 -6.23
N LEU A 262 12.44 -12.13 -6.47
CA LEU A 262 13.87 -12.26 -6.79
C LEU A 262 14.67 -12.45 -5.51
N LEU A 263 15.26 -13.63 -5.34
CA LEU A 263 16.15 -13.97 -4.23
C LEU A 263 17.52 -14.38 -4.78
N ALA A 264 18.59 -13.78 -4.27
CA ALA A 264 19.94 -14.28 -4.49
C ALA A 264 20.23 -15.34 -3.43
N ALA A 265 20.43 -16.59 -3.86
CA ALA A 265 20.62 -17.72 -2.96
C ALA A 265 21.89 -18.51 -3.29
N ASP A 266 22.72 -18.72 -2.28
CA ASP A 266 23.91 -19.56 -2.33
C ASP A 266 23.53 -21.00 -1.97
N THR A 267 24.05 -21.96 -2.72
CA THR A 267 23.84 -23.39 -2.44
C THR A 267 25.10 -23.99 -1.84
N TYR A 268 24.99 -24.48 -0.61
CA TYR A 268 26.04 -25.22 0.09
C TYR A 268 25.74 -26.72 0.01
N GLN A 269 26.72 -27.52 -0.38
CA GLN A 269 26.60 -28.98 -0.44
C GLN A 269 26.82 -29.62 0.94
N ALA A 270 26.27 -30.81 1.17
CA ALA A 270 26.54 -31.57 2.39
C ALA A 270 28.05 -31.87 2.51
N GLY A 271 28.64 -31.61 3.68
CA GLY A 271 30.08 -31.68 3.91
C GLY A 271 30.87 -30.41 3.56
N GLN A 272 30.22 -29.35 3.08
CA GLN A 272 30.87 -28.07 2.77
C GLN A 272 31.02 -27.20 4.02
N THR A 273 32.21 -26.63 4.22
CA THR A 273 32.47 -25.60 5.24
C THR A 273 31.76 -24.29 4.87
N ILE A 274 30.93 -23.77 5.78
CA ILE A 274 30.27 -22.47 5.68
C ILE A 274 31.21 -21.35 6.16
N ILE A 275 31.89 -21.58 7.28
CA ILE A 275 32.77 -20.62 7.97
C ILE A 275 34.01 -21.34 8.47
N THR A 276 35.20 -20.78 8.25
CA THR A 276 36.46 -21.33 8.79
C THR A 276 36.81 -20.71 10.16
N GLN A 277 37.49 -21.48 11.01
CA GLN A 277 37.95 -21.05 12.32
C GLN A 277 38.73 -19.72 12.24
N GLY A 278 38.41 -18.78 13.13
CA GLY A 278 39.01 -17.45 13.20
C GLY A 278 38.47 -16.42 12.19
N GLN A 279 37.65 -16.84 11.22
CA GLN A 279 36.95 -15.94 10.30
C GLN A 279 35.91 -15.09 11.05
N ILE A 280 35.74 -13.84 10.62
CA ILE A 280 34.71 -12.94 11.15
C ILE A 280 33.36 -13.30 10.50
N ILE A 281 32.31 -13.39 11.31
CA ILE A 281 30.98 -13.84 10.87
C ILE A 281 30.23 -12.68 10.22
N ASP A 282 30.09 -12.73 8.90
CA ASP A 282 29.30 -11.79 8.10
C ASP A 282 27.78 -12.06 8.19
N ARG A 283 26.94 -11.09 7.79
CA ARG A 283 25.48 -11.25 7.71
C ARG A 283 25.05 -12.48 6.87
N LYS A 284 25.75 -12.74 5.77
CA LYS A 284 25.57 -13.91 4.90
C LYS A 284 25.81 -15.23 5.65
N MET A 285 26.90 -15.28 6.42
CA MET A 285 27.26 -16.44 7.23
C MET A 285 26.26 -16.66 8.37
N MET A 286 25.76 -15.59 8.99
CA MET A 286 24.74 -15.68 10.02
C MET A 286 23.39 -16.19 9.46
N ALA A 287 23.01 -15.77 8.25
CA ALA A 287 21.86 -16.35 7.55
C ALA A 287 22.06 -17.86 7.27
N ALA A 288 23.27 -18.29 6.91
CA ALA A 288 23.59 -19.70 6.72
C ALA A 288 23.52 -20.51 8.03
N ILE A 289 24.03 -19.96 9.14
CA ILE A 289 23.87 -20.55 10.48
C ILE A 289 22.39 -20.68 10.86
N ALA A 290 21.59 -19.61 10.70
CA ALA A 290 20.17 -19.64 11.02
C ALA A 290 19.40 -20.67 10.17
N GLN A 291 19.71 -20.75 8.87
CA GLN A 291 19.10 -21.73 7.98
C GLN A 291 19.49 -23.18 8.34
N LEU A 292 20.73 -23.40 8.79
CA LEU A 292 21.19 -24.69 9.33
C LEU A 292 20.51 -25.06 10.66
N GLN A 293 20.32 -24.08 11.56
CA GLN A 293 19.57 -24.28 12.81
C GLN A 293 18.12 -24.67 12.52
N GLU A 294 17.44 -24.00 11.59
CA GLU A 294 16.07 -24.35 11.20
C GLU A 294 15.98 -25.79 10.65
N LYS A 295 16.88 -26.18 9.72
CA LYS A 295 16.88 -27.54 9.15
C LYS A 295 17.24 -28.61 10.18
N THR A 296 18.16 -28.35 11.09
CA THR A 296 18.51 -29.31 12.17
C THR A 296 17.45 -29.37 13.26
N ALA A 297 16.77 -28.27 13.59
CA ALA A 297 15.61 -28.27 14.47
C ALA A 297 14.42 -29.03 13.87
N ALA A 298 14.12 -28.82 12.59
CA ALA A 298 13.10 -29.58 11.86
C ALA A 298 13.42 -31.08 11.84
N GLY A 299 14.68 -31.47 11.59
CA GLY A 299 15.12 -32.87 11.67
C GLY A 299 14.96 -33.48 13.07
N ARG A 300 15.32 -32.74 14.13
CA ARG A 300 15.10 -33.18 15.53
C ARG A 300 13.62 -33.34 15.86
N LEU A 301 12.78 -32.40 15.43
CA LEU A 301 11.32 -32.46 15.63
C LEU A 301 10.71 -33.64 14.88
N GLN A 302 11.11 -33.90 13.63
CA GLN A 302 10.64 -35.07 12.89
C GLN A 302 11.07 -36.38 13.57
N GLN A 303 12.31 -36.48 14.05
CA GLN A 303 12.78 -37.64 14.82
C GLN A 303 11.97 -37.83 16.13
N GLN A 304 11.59 -36.74 16.82
CA GLN A 304 10.71 -36.81 17.99
C GLN A 304 9.28 -37.23 17.62
N VAL A 305 8.74 -36.76 16.49
CA VAL A 305 7.41 -37.17 15.99
C VAL A 305 7.41 -38.66 15.62
N GLU A 306 8.45 -39.16 14.96
CA GLU A 306 8.62 -40.59 14.66
C GLU A 306 8.71 -41.44 15.94
N GLN A 307 9.46 -40.98 16.96
CA GLN A 307 9.49 -41.64 18.28
C GLN A 307 8.12 -41.60 18.98
N GLN A 308 7.40 -40.48 18.95
CA GLN A 308 6.05 -40.39 19.51
C GLN A 308 5.04 -41.26 18.76
N GLN A 309 5.18 -41.43 17.43
CA GLN A 309 4.36 -42.34 16.65
C GLN A 309 4.62 -43.80 17.04
N GLN A 310 5.90 -44.21 17.19
CA GLN A 310 6.25 -45.55 17.68
C GLN A 310 5.74 -45.82 19.11
N LEU A 311 5.84 -44.84 20.01
CA LEU A 311 5.24 -44.91 21.35
C LEU A 311 3.71 -45.01 21.27
N THR A 312 3.06 -44.22 20.43
CA THR A 312 1.60 -44.26 20.23
C THR A 312 1.15 -45.60 19.62
N GLU A 313 1.92 -46.19 18.71
CA GLU A 313 1.63 -47.52 18.17
C GLU A 313 1.78 -48.62 19.22
N SER A 314 2.85 -48.60 20.02
CA SER A 314 3.02 -49.57 21.11
C SER A 314 1.91 -49.47 22.16
N GLN A 315 1.49 -48.24 22.53
CA GLN A 315 0.33 -48.00 23.37
C GLN A 315 -0.97 -48.52 22.73
N LYS A 316 -1.21 -48.27 21.44
CA LYS A 316 -2.38 -48.82 20.72
C LYS A 316 -2.39 -50.35 20.71
N ARG A 317 -1.23 -51.00 20.55
CA ARG A 317 -1.10 -52.47 20.63
C ARG A 317 -1.39 -52.98 22.04
N GLN A 318 -0.90 -52.31 23.09
CA GLN A 318 -1.21 -52.63 24.49
C GLN A 318 -2.70 -52.46 24.81
N VAL A 319 -3.34 -51.36 24.37
CA VAL A 319 -4.78 -51.13 24.56
C VAL A 319 -5.61 -52.16 23.81
N ALA A 320 -5.22 -52.56 22.60
CA ALA A 320 -5.90 -53.65 21.86
C ALA A 320 -5.78 -55.00 22.60
N GLN A 321 -4.61 -55.32 23.16
CA GLN A 321 -4.41 -56.52 23.97
C GLN A 321 -5.27 -56.49 25.26
N GLN A 322 -5.29 -55.35 25.97
CA GLN A 322 -6.16 -55.16 27.14
C GLN A 322 -7.64 -55.24 26.79
N GLN A 323 -8.07 -54.72 25.64
CA GLN A 323 -9.45 -54.87 25.17
C GLN A 323 -9.80 -56.32 24.86
N GLU A 324 -8.88 -57.10 24.28
CA GLU A 324 -9.09 -58.53 24.07
C GLU A 324 -9.17 -59.30 25.40
N GLU A 325 -8.32 -58.97 26.38
CA GLU A 325 -8.37 -59.53 27.73
C GLU A 325 -9.68 -59.17 28.45
N ILE A 326 -10.12 -57.91 28.38
CA ILE A 326 -11.43 -57.47 28.90
C ILE A 326 -12.57 -58.22 28.21
N LEU A 327 -12.52 -58.46 26.90
CA LEU A 327 -13.53 -59.25 26.18
C LEU A 327 -13.51 -60.73 26.57
N ARG A 328 -12.34 -61.33 26.82
CA ARG A 328 -12.20 -62.69 27.37
C ARG A 328 -12.82 -62.76 28.78
N ASN A 329 -12.47 -61.83 29.66
CA ASN A 329 -12.99 -61.73 31.02
C ASN A 329 -14.50 -61.45 31.04
N GLN A 330 -15.03 -60.64 30.11
CA GLN A 330 -16.48 -60.43 29.94
C GLN A 330 -17.21 -61.69 29.46
N ARG A 331 -16.61 -62.49 28.55
CA ARG A 331 -17.19 -63.78 28.15
C ARG A 331 -17.23 -64.78 29.31
N GLU A 332 -16.20 -64.80 30.15
CA GLU A 332 -16.16 -65.63 31.35
C GLU A 332 -17.15 -65.14 32.43
N LEU A 333 -17.30 -63.82 32.60
CA LEU A 333 -18.33 -63.24 33.46
C LEU A 333 -19.73 -63.50 32.91
N ALA A 334 -19.94 -63.54 31.60
CA ALA A 334 -21.23 -63.85 30.98
C ALA A 334 -21.62 -65.33 31.20
N SER A 335 -20.69 -66.28 31.07
CA SER A 335 -20.98 -67.69 31.36
C SER A 335 -21.22 -67.93 32.85
N LYS A 336 -20.47 -67.26 33.74
CA LYS A 336 -20.74 -67.21 35.19
C LYS A 336 -22.10 -66.55 35.49
N GLN A 337 -22.48 -65.50 34.78
CA GLN A 337 -23.79 -64.86 34.93
C GLN A 337 -24.93 -65.78 34.49
N GLN A 338 -24.78 -66.55 33.40
CA GLN A 338 -25.79 -67.56 33.01
C GLN A 338 -25.98 -68.64 34.09
N GLN A 339 -24.90 -69.09 34.73
CA GLN A 339 -25.00 -69.99 35.91
C GLN A 339 -25.73 -69.31 37.09
N VAL A 340 -25.44 -68.02 37.35
CA VAL A 340 -26.12 -67.24 38.39
C VAL A 340 -27.57 -66.92 38.03
N GLU A 341 -27.94 -66.82 36.75
CA GLU A 341 -29.33 -66.61 36.32
C GLU A 341 -30.18 -67.87 36.48
N LEU A 342 -29.62 -69.06 36.22
CA LEU A 342 -30.26 -70.34 36.57
C LEU A 342 -30.51 -70.44 38.09
N MET A 343 -29.51 -70.11 38.91
CA MET A 343 -29.65 -70.00 40.38
C MET A 343 -30.69 -68.94 40.78
N ARG A 344 -30.75 -67.80 40.08
CA ARG A 344 -31.73 -66.74 40.35
C ARG A 344 -33.14 -67.10 39.91
N GLN A 345 -33.36 -67.91 38.87
CA GLN A 345 -34.70 -68.39 38.52
C GLN A 345 -35.30 -69.23 39.65
N GLN A 346 -34.49 -70.05 40.32
CA GLN A 346 -34.90 -70.78 41.53
C GLN A 346 -35.24 -69.81 42.68
N ASN A 347 -34.34 -68.86 42.99
CA ASN A 347 -34.52 -67.93 44.12
C ASN A 347 -35.56 -66.80 43.87
N ARG A 348 -35.93 -66.49 42.63
CA ARG A 348 -36.82 -65.36 42.29
C ARG A 348 -38.22 -65.54 42.87
N TRP A 349 -38.73 -66.78 42.93
CA TRP A 349 -40.00 -67.12 43.57
C TRP A 349 -40.03 -66.77 45.07
N ILE A 350 -38.89 -66.91 45.76
CA ILE A 350 -38.77 -66.61 47.20
C ILE A 350 -38.82 -65.09 47.44
N VAL A 351 -38.12 -64.31 46.62
CA VAL A 351 -37.98 -62.86 46.81
C VAL A 351 -39.23 -62.09 46.40
N THR A 352 -39.97 -62.52 45.37
CA THR A 352 -41.18 -61.81 44.91
C THR A 352 -42.30 -61.75 45.94
N GLY A 353 -42.44 -62.76 46.81
CA GLY A 353 -43.43 -62.72 47.89
C GLY A 353 -43.09 -61.70 49.00
N LEU A 354 -41.80 -61.45 49.22
CA LEU A 354 -41.31 -60.61 50.33
C LEU A 354 -41.31 -59.11 49.98
N GLY A 355 -41.01 -58.76 48.73
CA GLY A 355 -40.94 -57.37 48.28
C GLY A 355 -42.28 -56.61 48.33
N ALA A 356 -43.40 -57.29 48.11
CA ALA A 356 -44.73 -56.68 48.10
C ALA A 356 -45.12 -56.06 49.46
N VAL A 357 -44.69 -56.67 50.57
CA VAL A 357 -45.00 -56.22 51.94
C VAL A 357 -44.28 -54.92 52.29
N VAL A 358 -43.02 -54.77 51.84
CA VAL A 358 -42.17 -53.61 52.18
C VAL A 358 -42.57 -52.36 51.40
N ALA A 359 -42.95 -52.51 50.11
CA ALA A 359 -43.35 -51.40 49.26
C ALA A 359 -44.59 -50.64 49.78
N ALA A 360 -45.53 -51.35 50.41
CA ALA A 360 -46.73 -50.75 51.01
C ALA A 360 -46.41 -49.80 52.18
N LEU A 361 -45.38 -50.12 52.98
CA LEU A 361 -44.99 -49.33 54.16
C LEU A 361 -44.24 -48.05 53.80
N ALA A 362 -43.39 -48.10 52.77
CA ALA A 362 -42.56 -46.95 52.37
C ALA A 362 -43.37 -45.73 51.87
N LEU A 363 -44.49 -45.98 51.19
CA LEU A 363 -45.32 -44.92 50.59
C LEU A 363 -46.07 -44.04 51.60
N GLY A 364 -46.25 -44.50 52.85
CA GLY A 364 -46.92 -43.71 53.90
C GLY A 364 -46.08 -42.56 54.43
N ILE A 365 -44.75 -42.72 54.51
CA ILE A 365 -43.85 -41.82 55.25
C ILE A 365 -43.48 -40.58 54.42
N TRP A 366 -43.40 -40.70 53.09
CA TRP A 366 -42.88 -39.64 52.22
C TRP A 366 -43.78 -38.40 52.12
N ARG A 367 -45.09 -38.52 52.40
CA ARG A 367 -46.12 -37.51 52.06
C ARG A 367 -46.19 -36.30 53.01
N VAL A 368 -45.36 -36.25 54.05
CA VAL A 368 -45.47 -35.27 55.16
C VAL A 368 -44.34 -34.21 55.16
N ALA A 369 -43.22 -34.44 54.47
CA ALA A 369 -41.92 -33.92 54.91
C ALA A 369 -41.29 -32.74 54.14
N ARG A 370 -41.99 -31.99 53.27
CA ARG A 370 -41.35 -30.83 52.59
C ARG A 370 -42.28 -29.69 52.13
N SER A 371 -42.22 -28.55 52.81
CA SER A 371 -42.83 -27.26 52.42
C SER A 371 -42.20 -26.09 53.22
N ARG A 372 -42.17 -24.86 52.66
CA ARG A 372 -41.67 -23.56 53.25
C ARG A 372 -40.12 -23.39 53.26
N ARG A 373 -39.47 -22.19 53.17
CA ARG A 373 -39.85 -20.78 52.81
C ARG A 373 -38.60 -19.83 52.60
N GLN A 374 -38.67 -18.91 51.62
CA GLN A 374 -38.30 -17.43 51.56
C GLN A 374 -36.93 -16.77 52.00
N SER A 375 -36.51 -15.73 51.21
CA SER A 375 -35.77 -14.45 51.54
C SER A 375 -34.23 -14.38 51.83
N SER A 376 -33.48 -13.24 51.73
CA SER A 376 -33.51 -11.94 50.95
C SER A 376 -32.30 -10.95 51.20
N THR A 377 -32.23 -9.81 50.46
CA THR A 377 -31.78 -8.40 50.84
C THR A 377 -30.32 -7.80 50.80
N LEU A 378 -30.20 -6.53 50.29
CA LEU A 378 -29.35 -5.33 50.67
C LEU A 378 -28.04 -4.85 49.92
N LEU A 379 -27.57 -3.61 50.25
CA LEU A 379 -26.72 -2.59 49.50
C LEU A 379 -25.68 -1.85 50.48
N PRO A 380 -25.00 -0.66 50.28
CA PRO A 380 -24.93 0.43 49.24
C PRO A 380 -23.51 1.15 49.04
N ALA A 381 -23.44 2.50 48.80
CA ALA A 381 -22.32 3.51 49.01
C ALA A 381 -21.35 3.91 47.83
N THR A 382 -20.60 5.06 47.69
CA THR A 382 -20.53 6.47 48.25
C THR A 382 -19.48 7.42 47.54
N LEU A 383 -19.61 8.78 47.64
CA LEU A 383 -18.59 9.91 47.47
C LEU A 383 -18.00 10.20 46.03
N SER A 384 -17.27 11.28 45.61
CA SER A 384 -16.76 12.65 46.02
C SER A 384 -16.15 13.37 44.75
N ALA A 385 -15.60 14.61 44.59
CA ALA A 385 -15.54 16.02 45.15
C ALA A 385 -14.73 16.92 44.08
N ASN A 386 -14.29 18.21 44.13
CA ASN A 386 -14.23 19.38 45.07
C ASN A 386 -13.94 20.76 44.33
N MET A 387 -13.62 21.86 45.08
CA MET A 387 -13.27 23.31 44.82
C MET A 387 -11.94 23.68 44.05
N ALA A 388 -11.49 24.93 43.73
CA ALA A 388 -11.94 26.37 43.59
C ALA A 388 -10.78 27.20 42.88
N PHE A 389 -10.50 28.54 42.85
CA PHE A 389 -10.95 29.83 43.47
C PHE A 389 -10.44 31.09 42.63
N SER A 390 -10.53 32.35 43.14
CA SER A 390 -10.15 33.68 42.54
C SER A 390 -8.85 34.33 43.16
N VAL A 391 -8.42 35.63 43.09
CA VAL A 391 -8.99 36.99 42.80
C VAL A 391 -7.89 38.09 42.51
N GLU A 392 -8.27 39.35 42.22
CA GLU A 392 -7.49 40.57 41.81
C GLU A 392 -6.83 41.41 42.98
N SER A 393 -6.28 42.67 42.94
CA SER A 393 -6.26 43.87 42.03
C SER A 393 -5.21 44.99 42.41
N GLY A 394 -4.89 45.97 41.51
CA GLY A 394 -4.24 47.30 41.82
C GLY A 394 -2.70 47.44 41.60
N GLU A 395 -2.02 48.61 41.54
CA GLU A 395 -2.39 50.06 41.48
C GLU A 395 -1.18 50.95 40.98
N THR A 396 -1.28 52.30 40.92
CA THR A 396 -0.37 53.23 40.18
C THR A 396 0.71 53.99 41.01
N ASN A 397 1.56 54.82 40.39
CA ASN A 397 2.67 55.57 41.04
C ASN A 397 2.97 56.96 40.39
N PRO A 398 3.50 57.96 41.16
CA PRO A 398 3.23 59.39 40.91
C PRO A 398 4.31 60.15 40.10
N TRP A 399 4.34 59.96 38.79
CA TRP A 399 5.09 60.82 37.84
C TRP A 399 4.17 61.70 36.98
N GLU A 400 2.88 61.34 36.89
CA GLU A 400 1.84 61.96 36.05
C GLU A 400 1.72 63.48 36.26
N GLN A 401 1.79 63.96 37.50
CA GLN A 401 1.58 65.38 37.85
C GLN A 401 2.62 66.36 37.26
N ARG A 402 3.71 65.87 36.64
CA ARG A 402 4.64 66.71 35.86
C ARG A 402 4.51 66.55 34.34
N ALA A 403 3.78 65.54 33.87
CA ALA A 403 3.32 65.46 32.49
C ALA A 403 2.15 66.44 32.28
N ILE A 404 1.18 66.44 33.19
CA ILE A 404 -0.11 67.15 33.08
C ILE A 404 0.01 68.66 32.76
N GLU A 405 1.01 69.39 33.29
CA GLU A 405 1.18 70.82 32.94
C GLU A 405 1.79 71.06 31.55
N ALA A 406 2.63 70.14 31.07
CA ALA A 406 3.15 70.17 29.70
C ALA A 406 2.08 69.71 28.71
N GLU A 407 1.31 68.68 29.08
CA GLU A 407 0.12 68.23 28.38
C GLU A 407 -0.90 69.36 28.29
N ALA A 408 -1.30 70.05 29.36
CA ALA A 408 -2.29 71.13 29.29
C ALA A 408 -1.98 72.27 28.27
N LYS A 409 -0.71 72.47 27.88
CA LYS A 409 -0.34 73.38 26.78
C LYS A 409 -0.29 72.69 25.40
N ALA A 410 0.17 71.45 25.32
CA ALA A 410 0.08 70.65 24.10
C ALA A 410 -1.38 70.35 23.74
N GLU A 411 -2.22 70.04 24.72
CA GLU A 411 -3.66 69.78 24.66
C GLU A 411 -4.38 70.91 23.96
N ARG A 412 -4.40 72.14 24.48
CA ARG A 412 -5.18 73.23 23.83
C ARG A 412 -4.86 73.45 22.34
N ALA A 413 -3.59 73.26 21.95
CA ALA A 413 -3.18 73.30 20.53
C ALA A 413 -3.60 72.03 19.77
N GLN A 414 -3.40 70.85 20.36
CA GLN A 414 -3.95 69.59 19.87
C GLN A 414 -5.48 69.56 19.90
N GLU A 415 -6.18 70.40 20.65
CA GLU A 415 -7.61 70.32 20.93
C GLU A 415 -8.40 71.12 19.90
N ALA A 416 -7.90 72.28 19.49
CA ALA A 416 -8.36 72.94 18.27
C ALA A 416 -8.11 72.04 17.02
N ILE A 417 -6.93 71.40 16.95
CA ILE A 417 -6.62 70.47 15.85
C ILE A 417 -7.44 69.18 15.96
N ARG A 418 -7.69 68.66 17.16
CA ARG A 418 -8.51 67.45 17.40
C ARG A 418 -9.97 67.73 17.12
N GLN A 419 -10.54 68.87 17.51
CA GLN A 419 -11.94 69.17 17.19
C GLN A 419 -12.13 69.27 15.67
N GLY A 420 -11.26 69.98 14.93
CA GLY A 420 -11.36 70.00 13.46
C GLY A 420 -11.04 68.66 12.78
N VAL A 421 -9.96 67.98 13.19
CA VAL A 421 -9.40 66.82 12.47
C VAL A 421 -9.86 65.48 13.05
N LEU A 422 -10.09 65.33 14.36
CA LEU A 422 -10.78 64.14 14.87
C LEU A 422 -12.25 64.13 14.45
N GLU A 423 -12.97 65.23 14.29
CA GLU A 423 -14.38 65.12 13.85
C GLU A 423 -14.43 64.54 12.42
N GLN A 424 -13.60 65.05 11.50
CA GLN A 424 -13.47 64.51 10.14
C GLN A 424 -12.84 63.10 10.09
N LEU A 425 -11.84 62.81 10.92
CA LEU A 425 -11.25 61.46 10.99
C LEU A 425 -12.20 60.48 11.66
N ARG A 426 -12.97 60.88 12.68
CA ARG A 426 -13.99 60.06 13.35
C ARG A 426 -15.12 59.76 12.39
N GLU A 427 -15.59 60.72 11.60
CA GLU A 427 -16.59 60.44 10.57
C GLU A 427 -16.04 59.44 9.54
N LYS A 428 -14.82 59.64 9.02
CA LYS A 428 -14.18 58.71 8.07
C LYS A 428 -13.83 57.33 8.64
N VAL A 429 -13.45 57.26 9.92
CA VAL A 429 -13.11 56.01 10.61
C VAL A 429 -14.38 55.28 11.06
N VAL A 430 -15.42 55.97 11.51
CA VAL A 430 -16.72 55.34 11.84
C VAL A 430 -17.42 54.86 10.57
N THR A 431 -17.44 55.64 9.48
CA THR A 431 -17.98 55.17 8.19
C THR A 431 -17.15 54.03 7.60
N GLY A 432 -15.82 54.13 7.63
CA GLY A 432 -14.92 53.07 7.17
C GLY A 432 -14.99 51.78 8.00
N LEU A 433 -15.09 51.87 9.33
CA LEU A 433 -15.32 50.71 10.20
C LEU A 433 -16.74 50.16 10.06
N ALA A 434 -17.75 50.99 9.75
CA ALA A 434 -19.09 50.53 9.47
C ALA A 434 -19.17 49.78 8.14
N SER A 435 -18.55 50.28 7.06
CA SER A 435 -18.47 49.56 5.79
C SER A 435 -17.65 48.28 5.94
N GLN A 436 -16.45 48.35 6.52
CA GLN A 436 -15.60 47.18 6.74
C GLN A 436 -16.27 46.12 7.64
N ARG A 437 -17.12 46.54 8.60
CA ARG A 437 -17.93 45.61 9.39
C ARG A 437 -19.10 45.02 8.58
N SER A 438 -19.72 45.76 7.67
CA SER A 438 -20.70 45.20 6.72
C SER A 438 -20.01 44.16 5.83
N ASP A 439 -18.93 44.55 5.14
CA ASP A 439 -18.16 43.68 4.24
C ASP A 439 -17.73 42.38 4.96
N LEU A 440 -17.31 42.47 6.22
CA LEU A 440 -16.94 41.31 7.05
C LEU A 440 -18.14 40.45 7.46
N LEU A 441 -19.29 41.05 7.79
CA LEU A 441 -20.52 40.32 8.11
C LEU A 441 -21.13 39.65 6.86
N ASP A 442 -21.06 40.29 5.70
CA ASP A 442 -21.53 39.76 4.43
C ASP A 442 -20.60 38.63 3.94
N ALA A 443 -19.29 38.77 4.13
CA ALA A 443 -18.33 37.68 3.93
C ALA A 443 -18.55 36.51 4.91
N GLN A 444 -18.86 36.78 6.19
CA GLN A 444 -19.20 35.73 7.16
C GLN A 444 -20.50 35.00 6.83
N GLN A 445 -21.54 35.71 6.38
CA GLN A 445 -22.79 35.10 5.91
C GLN A 445 -22.58 34.26 4.64
N THR A 446 -21.79 34.76 3.69
CA THR A 446 -21.42 34.02 2.47
C THR A 446 -20.65 32.75 2.82
N ALA A 447 -19.61 32.85 3.66
CA ALA A 447 -18.85 31.69 4.12
C ALA A 447 -19.70 30.69 4.90
N ALA A 448 -20.65 31.14 5.73
CA ALA A 448 -21.57 30.25 6.44
C ALA A 448 -22.52 29.50 5.49
N ALA A 449 -23.01 30.17 4.44
CA ALA A 449 -23.82 29.54 3.40
C ALA A 449 -23.01 28.53 2.57
N GLU A 450 -21.77 28.85 2.19
CA GLU A 450 -20.86 27.94 1.50
C GLU A 450 -20.51 26.72 2.37
N MET A 451 -20.25 26.89 3.67
CA MET A 451 -20.02 25.78 4.59
C MET A 451 -21.25 24.87 4.71
N ALA A 452 -22.46 25.43 4.78
CA ALA A 452 -23.70 24.64 4.80
C ALA A 452 -23.93 23.87 3.48
N GLU A 453 -23.56 24.45 2.33
CA GLU A 453 -23.61 23.72 1.06
C GLU A 453 -22.54 22.61 1.00
N LEU A 454 -21.33 22.86 1.49
CA LEU A 454 -20.27 21.87 1.57
C LEU A 454 -20.64 20.71 2.51
N GLU A 455 -21.25 20.98 3.67
CA GLU A 455 -21.77 19.94 4.57
C GLU A 455 -22.87 19.12 3.88
N LYS A 456 -23.80 19.76 3.18
CA LYS A 456 -24.83 19.06 2.39
C LYS A 456 -24.22 18.16 1.31
N ARG A 457 -23.29 18.68 0.50
CA ARG A 457 -22.58 17.91 -0.54
C ARG A 457 -21.75 16.76 0.07
N LEU A 458 -21.15 16.96 1.24
CA LEU A 458 -20.39 15.92 1.95
C LEU A 458 -21.29 14.79 2.45
N ASN A 459 -22.46 15.13 3.00
CA ASN A 459 -23.48 14.14 3.39
C ASN A 459 -24.05 13.38 2.17
N GLU A 460 -24.32 14.08 1.05
CA GLU A 460 -24.73 13.48 -0.22
C GLU A 460 -23.66 12.54 -0.82
N LEU A 461 -22.37 12.78 -0.55
CA LEU A 461 -21.26 11.89 -0.94
C LEU A 461 -21.03 10.74 0.05
N HIS A 462 -21.35 10.91 1.33
CA HIS A 462 -21.12 9.88 2.35
C HIS A 462 -22.12 8.71 2.24
N ALA A 463 -23.39 9.00 1.96
CA ALA A 463 -24.44 7.98 1.77
C ALA A 463 -24.11 6.91 0.70
N PRO A 464 -23.75 7.25 -0.56
CA PRO A 464 -23.41 6.25 -1.58
C PRO A 464 -22.09 5.51 -1.30
N LEU A 465 -21.21 6.04 -0.45
CA LEU A 465 -20.02 5.30 0.00
C LEU A 465 -20.38 4.21 1.01
N GLN A 466 -21.28 4.49 1.97
CA GLN A 466 -21.79 3.48 2.90
C GLN A 466 -22.57 2.37 2.17
N GLU A 467 -23.41 2.73 1.19
CA GLU A 467 -24.15 1.75 0.38
C GLU A 467 -23.22 0.84 -0.43
N ARG A 468 -22.13 1.40 -1.01
CA ARG A 468 -21.10 0.62 -1.70
C ARG A 468 -20.35 -0.31 -0.75
N LEU A 469 -19.99 0.16 0.45
CA LEU A 469 -19.34 -0.68 1.46
C LEU A 469 -20.23 -1.87 1.86
N HIS A 470 -21.49 -1.64 2.23
CA HIS A 470 -22.44 -2.72 2.52
C HIS A 470 -22.69 -3.66 1.32
N THR A 471 -22.58 -3.16 0.09
CA THR A 471 -22.65 -4.00 -1.12
C THR A 471 -21.44 -4.91 -1.26
N TYR A 472 -20.23 -4.41 -0.95
CA TYR A 472 -19.02 -5.22 -0.94
C TYR A 472 -18.99 -6.21 0.24
N GLU A 473 -19.39 -5.81 1.45
CA GLU A 473 -19.49 -6.69 2.62
C GLU A 473 -20.39 -7.90 2.36
N ARG A 474 -21.60 -7.67 1.80
CA ARG A 474 -22.51 -8.76 1.40
C ARG A 474 -21.86 -9.69 0.38
N ARG A 475 -21.18 -9.12 -0.63
CA ARG A 475 -20.52 -9.92 -1.69
C ARG A 475 -19.31 -10.70 -1.18
N ILE A 476 -18.60 -10.20 -0.17
CA ILE A 476 -17.54 -10.94 0.53
C ILE A 476 -18.17 -12.12 1.28
N ALA A 477 -19.20 -11.89 2.09
CA ALA A 477 -19.89 -12.97 2.82
C ALA A 477 -20.49 -14.04 1.89
N ASP A 478 -21.05 -13.65 0.73
CA ASP A 478 -21.53 -14.60 -0.29
C ASP A 478 -20.38 -15.39 -0.96
N LEU A 479 -19.19 -14.81 -1.10
CA LEU A 479 -18.00 -15.48 -1.64
C LEU A 479 -17.37 -16.43 -0.61
N GLU A 480 -17.27 -16.02 0.65
CA GLU A 480 -16.83 -16.87 1.78
C GLU A 480 -17.74 -18.09 1.93
N LYS A 481 -19.06 -17.89 1.81
CA LYS A 481 -20.06 -18.96 1.81
C LYS A 481 -19.91 -19.91 0.61
N GLN A 482 -19.55 -19.39 -0.57
CA GLN A 482 -19.25 -20.21 -1.75
C GLN A 482 -17.96 -21.01 -1.59
N LEU A 483 -16.91 -20.42 -0.99
CA LEU A 483 -15.68 -21.13 -0.66
C LEU A 483 -15.93 -22.26 0.34
N ALA A 484 -16.60 -21.99 1.45
CA ALA A 484 -16.94 -23.01 2.45
C ALA A 484 -17.78 -24.17 1.88
N ALA A 485 -18.70 -23.88 0.95
CA ALA A 485 -19.45 -24.92 0.22
C ALA A 485 -18.54 -25.75 -0.71
N LYS A 486 -17.60 -25.10 -1.42
CA LYS A 486 -16.65 -25.78 -2.31
C LYS A 486 -15.61 -26.62 -1.55
N ASP A 487 -15.17 -26.17 -0.37
CA ASP A 487 -14.30 -26.96 0.49
C ASP A 487 -15.00 -28.23 0.97
N GLN A 488 -16.30 -28.16 1.33
CA GLN A 488 -17.08 -29.35 1.68
C GLN A 488 -17.21 -30.33 0.50
N GLU A 489 -17.56 -29.85 -0.71
CA GLU A 489 -17.58 -30.68 -1.92
C GLU A 489 -16.23 -31.37 -2.19
N ASN A 490 -15.13 -30.62 -2.02
CA ASN A 490 -13.76 -31.11 -2.26
C ASN A 490 -13.34 -32.14 -1.21
N ILE A 491 -13.69 -31.92 0.07
CA ILE A 491 -13.52 -32.90 1.16
C ILE A 491 -14.28 -34.20 0.87
N GLU A 492 -15.49 -34.12 0.33
CA GLU A 492 -16.29 -35.30 -0.03
C GLU A 492 -15.71 -36.05 -1.25
N LEU A 493 -15.22 -35.33 -2.26
CA LEU A 493 -14.51 -35.91 -3.41
C LEU A 493 -13.22 -36.61 -2.97
N ILE A 494 -12.45 -36.02 -2.05
CA ILE A 494 -11.25 -36.62 -1.47
C ILE A 494 -11.59 -37.90 -0.69
N LYS A 495 -12.64 -37.90 0.14
CA LYS A 495 -13.12 -39.11 0.84
C LYS A 495 -13.50 -40.22 -0.15
N ALA A 496 -14.30 -39.90 -1.17
CA ALA A 496 -14.70 -40.86 -2.20
C ALA A 496 -13.49 -41.46 -2.94
N LYS A 497 -12.47 -40.65 -3.23
CA LYS A 497 -11.21 -41.12 -3.82
C LYS A 497 -10.40 -42.03 -2.88
N ILE A 498 -10.35 -41.72 -1.59
CA ILE A 498 -9.69 -42.57 -0.57
C ILE A 498 -10.39 -43.93 -0.47
N ASP A 499 -11.72 -43.97 -0.42
CA ASP A 499 -12.47 -45.23 -0.31
C ASP A 499 -12.44 -46.05 -1.61
N LEU A 500 -12.29 -45.40 -2.78
CA LEU A 500 -12.00 -46.09 -4.04
C LEU A 500 -10.61 -46.75 -4.01
N MET A 501 -9.57 -46.03 -3.58
CA MET A 501 -8.21 -46.58 -3.44
C MET A 501 -8.14 -47.71 -2.40
N ARG A 502 -8.91 -47.62 -1.30
CA ARG A 502 -9.05 -48.72 -0.33
C ARG A 502 -9.63 -49.98 -0.97
N LYS A 503 -10.72 -49.86 -1.72
CA LYS A 503 -11.34 -50.99 -2.44
C LYS A 503 -10.40 -51.61 -3.48
N GLN A 504 -9.58 -50.80 -4.15
CA GLN A 504 -8.53 -51.31 -5.04
C GLN A 504 -7.47 -52.12 -4.26
N LEU A 505 -6.94 -51.59 -3.16
CA LEU A 505 -5.97 -52.29 -2.31
C LEU A 505 -6.55 -53.58 -1.67
N GLU A 506 -7.84 -53.61 -1.34
CA GLU A 506 -8.53 -54.81 -0.84
C GLU A 506 -8.68 -55.86 -1.94
N ALA A 507 -9.04 -55.46 -3.17
CA ALA A 507 -9.13 -56.34 -4.32
C ALA A 507 -7.76 -56.92 -4.73
N GLU A 508 -6.69 -56.12 -4.67
CA GLU A 508 -5.32 -56.59 -4.92
C GLU A 508 -4.85 -57.55 -3.83
N LYS A 509 -5.08 -57.25 -2.55
CA LYS A 509 -4.77 -58.17 -1.44
C LYS A 509 -5.52 -59.49 -1.54
N ALA A 510 -6.79 -59.47 -1.93
CA ALA A 510 -7.56 -60.69 -2.17
C ALA A 510 -6.98 -61.52 -3.34
N LYS A 511 -6.55 -60.84 -4.42
CA LYS A 511 -5.94 -61.47 -5.59
C LYS A 511 -4.57 -62.08 -5.31
N ASP A 512 -3.73 -61.43 -4.51
CA ASP A 512 -2.44 -62.00 -4.10
C ASP A 512 -2.60 -63.09 -3.03
N SER A 513 -3.59 -62.99 -2.13
CA SER A 513 -3.95 -64.08 -1.22
C SER A 513 -4.42 -65.35 -1.95
N LEU A 514 -4.90 -65.22 -3.19
CA LEU A 514 -5.26 -66.31 -4.10
C LEU A 514 -4.10 -66.78 -5.00
N ARG A 515 -2.89 -66.20 -4.84
CA ARG A 515 -1.65 -66.61 -5.54
C ARG A 515 -0.63 -67.30 -4.61
N PHE A 516 -0.86 -67.28 -3.31
CA PHE A 516 -0.04 -67.94 -2.29
C PHE A 516 -0.70 -69.22 -1.71
N ASN A 517 -1.78 -69.69 -2.32
CA ASN A 517 -2.37 -71.03 -2.16
C ASN A 517 -2.32 -71.76 -3.50
#